data_AF-A0A9D1JDN3-F1
#
_entry.id   AF-A0A9D1JDN3-F1
#
_cell.length_a   1.000
_cell.length_b   1.000
_cell.length_c   1.000
_cell.angle_alpha   90.00
_cell.angle_beta   90.00
_cell.angle_gamma   90.00
#
_symmetry.space_group_name_H-M   'P 1'
#
loop_
_entity.id
_entity.type
_entity.pdbx_description
1 polymer ?
#
loop_
_entity_poly.entity_id
_entity_poly.type
_entity_poly.pdbx_seq_one_letter_code
_entity_poly.pdbx_strand_id
1 'polypeptide(L)' 'NAAESLLKTKGFTESVVSIVDGEADVVICKDSLTDAERAQVEDIVKRKTDIGIDHIVITLMETNQ' A
#
# COMPACT_ATOMS: atom_id res chain seq x y z
N ASN A 1 -2.76 11.25 1.10
CA ASN A 1 -1.30 11.01 1.14
C ASN A 1 -0.70 10.88 -0.26
N ALA A 2 0.57 11.26 -0.45
CA ALA A 2 1.24 11.14 -1.75
C ALA A 2 1.40 9.68 -2.21
N ALA A 3 1.51 8.74 -1.28
CA ALA A 3 1.53 7.30 -1.57
C ALA A 3 0.17 6.82 -2.14
N GLU A 4 -0.95 7.13 -1.46
CA GLU A 4 -2.30 6.77 -1.91
C GLU A 4 -2.62 7.28 -3.31
N SER A 5 -2.20 8.50 -3.64
CA SER A 5 -2.43 9.05 -4.99
C SER A 5 -1.70 8.26 -6.07
N LEU A 6 -0.48 7.79 -5.79
CA LEU A 6 0.31 6.98 -6.73
C LEU A 6 -0.29 5.58 -6.86
N LEU A 7 -0.72 4.99 -5.75
CA LEU A 7 -1.41 3.71 -5.73
C LEU A 7 -2.70 3.76 -6.56
N LYS A 8 -3.49 4.83 -6.39
CA LYS A 8 -4.69 5.08 -7.20
C LYS A 8 -4.39 5.19 -8.69
N THR A 9 -3.32 5.89 -9.08
CA THR A 9 -2.87 5.97 -10.49
C THR A 9 -2.43 4.62 -11.05
N LYS A 10 -1.91 3.72 -10.22
CA LYS A 10 -1.47 2.39 -10.62
C LYS A 10 -2.62 1.38 -10.80
N GLY A 11 -3.84 1.75 -10.43
CA GLY A 11 -5.01 0.89 -10.50
C GLY A 11 -5.51 0.39 -9.14
N PHE A 12 -4.85 0.79 -8.03
CA PHE A 12 -5.33 0.53 -6.67
C PHE A 12 -6.31 1.62 -6.26
N THR A 13 -7.49 1.63 -6.88
CA THR A 13 -8.45 2.73 -6.76
C THR A 13 -8.96 2.93 -5.33
N GLU A 14 -8.99 1.83 -4.58
CA GLU A 14 -9.41 1.71 -3.18
C GLU A 14 -8.24 1.26 -2.30
N SER A 15 -7.10 1.96 -2.42
CA SER A 15 -5.98 1.81 -1.48
C SER A 15 -5.99 2.91 -0.44
N VAL A 16 -5.78 2.54 0.82
CA VAL A 16 -5.58 3.46 1.94
C VAL A 16 -4.19 3.22 2.52
N VAL A 17 -3.48 4.31 2.80
CA VAL A 17 -2.17 4.25 3.48
C VAL A 17 -2.29 4.99 4.80
N SER A 18 -2.14 4.25 5.89
CA SER A 18 -2.09 4.76 7.25
C SER A 18 -0.66 4.68 7.78
N ILE A 19 -0.23 5.70 8.50
CA ILE A 19 1.10 5.71 9.13
C ILE A 19 0.89 5.99 10.61
N VAL A 20 1.30 5.07 11.47
CA VAL A 20 1.11 5.16 12.91
C VAL A 20 2.42 4.79 13.59
N ASP A 21 2.95 5.70 14.41
CA ASP A 21 4.16 5.49 15.24
C ASP A 21 5.42 4.99 14.48
N GLY A 22 5.53 5.31 13.18
CA GLY A 22 6.65 4.86 12.34
C GLY A 22 6.41 3.53 11.62
N GLU A 23 5.22 2.94 11.75
CA GLU A 23 4.74 1.82 10.95
C GLU A 23 3.80 2.30 9.85
N ALA A 24 3.91 1.72 8.66
CA ALA A 24 3.05 2.03 7.53
C ALA A 24 2.13 0.85 7.24
N ASP A 25 0.83 1.06 7.43
CA ASP A 25 -0.20 0.08 7.09
C ASP A 25 -0.86 0.47 5.76
N VAL A 26 -0.84 -0.46 4.81
CA VAL A 26 -1.31 -0.26 3.45
C VAL A 26 -2.43 -1.24 3.19
N VAL A 27 -3.66 -0.74 3.18
CA VAL A 27 -4.85 -1.53 2.88
C VAL A 27 -5.19 -1.36 1.41
N ILE A 28 -5.32 -2.47 0.68
CA ILE A 28 -5.68 -2.47 -0.74
C ILE A 28 -6.91 -3.35 -0.93
N CYS A 29 -8.01 -2.77 -1.41
CA CYS A 29 -9.21 -3.54 -1.80
C CYS A 29 -8.99 -4.19 -3.17
N LYS A 30 -8.39 -5.39 -3.16
CA LYS A 30 -8.15 -6.20 -4.36
C LYS A 30 -8.08 -7.67 -3.96
N ASP A 31 -8.67 -8.56 -4.77
CA ASP A 31 -8.64 -10.01 -4.55
C ASP A 31 -7.23 -10.59 -4.46
N SER A 32 -6.28 -10.05 -5.24
CA SER A 32 -4.91 -10.52 -5.25
C SER A 32 -3.95 -9.45 -5.74
N LEU A 33 -2.77 -9.41 -5.13
CA LEU A 33 -1.62 -8.65 -5.62
C LEU A 33 -0.61 -9.59 -6.23
N THR A 34 -0.07 -9.20 -7.39
CA THR A 34 1.14 -9.85 -7.91
C THR A 34 2.37 -9.41 -7.11
N ASP A 35 3.43 -10.21 -7.12
CA ASP A 35 4.71 -9.86 -6.49
C ASP A 35 5.25 -8.50 -6.97
N ALA A 36 5.12 -8.22 -8.28
CA ALA A 36 5.50 -6.93 -8.86
C ALA A 36 4.65 -5.76 -8.34
N GLU A 37 3.35 -5.96 -8.15
CA GLU A 37 2.47 -4.95 -7.58
C GLU A 37 2.79 -4.70 -6.11
N ARG A 38 3.00 -5.76 -5.34
CA ARG A 38 3.42 -5.69 -3.94
C ARG A 38 4.73 -4.91 -3.80
N ALA A 39 5.75 -5.25 -4.58
CA ALA A 39 7.04 -4.55 -4.59
C ALA A 39 6.89 -3.07 -4.97
N GLN A 40 5.99 -2.73 -5.90
CA GLN A 40 5.71 -1.32 -6.22
C GLN A 40 5.05 -0.57 -5.06
N VAL A 41 4.11 -1.21 -4.37
CA VAL A 41 3.46 -0.62 -3.18
C VAL A 41 4.49 -0.35 -2.09
N GLU A 42 5.33 -1.34 -1.77
CA GLU A 42 6.39 -1.21 -0.76
C GLU A 42 7.38 -0.08 -1.12
N ASP A 43 7.83 -0.02 -2.37
CA ASP A 43 8.75 1.02 -2.83
C ASP A 43 8.13 2.43 -2.80
N ILE A 44 6.87 2.56 -3.21
CA ILE A 44 6.14 3.84 -3.17
C ILE A 44 6.00 4.32 -1.73
N VAL A 45 5.57 3.42 -0.83
CA VAL A 45 5.32 3.76 0.57
C VAL A 45 6.64 4.14 1.23
N LYS A 46 7.68 3.31 1.11
CA LYS A 46 9.04 3.62 1.58
C LYS A 46 9.53 4.98 1.09
N ARG A 47 9.45 5.29 -0.21
CA ARG A 47 9.93 6.57 -0.75
C ARG A 47 9.09 7.78 -0.33
N LYS A 48 7.84 7.57 0.12
CA LYS A 48 6.96 8.66 0.56
C LYS A 48 6.96 8.87 2.07
N THR A 49 7.23 7.83 2.84
CA THR A 49 7.14 7.84 4.30
C THR A 49 8.50 7.74 4.97
N ASP A 50 9.55 7.38 4.22
CA ASP A 50 10.89 7.03 4.72
C ASP A 50 10.91 5.85 5.71
N ILE A 51 9.81 5.09 5.76
CA ILE A 51 9.67 3.92 6.63
C ILE A 51 10.34 2.72 5.98
N GLY A 52 11.11 1.96 6.78
CA GLY A 52 11.76 0.73 6.33
C GLY A 52 10.73 -0.31 5.88
N ILE A 53 11.09 -1.14 4.88
CA ILE A 53 10.19 -2.17 4.34
C ILE A 53 9.72 -3.13 5.43
N ASP A 54 10.58 -3.37 6.42
CA ASP A 54 10.32 -4.20 7.59
C ASP A 54 9.13 -3.71 8.44
N HIS A 55 8.76 -2.44 8.30
CA HIS A 55 7.65 -1.78 9.00
C HIS A 55 6.48 -1.43 8.05
N ILE A 56 6.46 -1.98 6.83
CA ILE A 56 5.37 -1.82 5.86
C ILE A 56 4.51 -3.09 5.86
N VAL A 57 3.28 -2.96 6.32
CA VAL A 57 2.30 -4.05 6.31
C VAL A 57 1.33 -3.82 5.17
N ILE A 58 1.22 -4.80 4.26
CA ILE A 58 0.25 -4.75 3.15
C ILE A 58 -0.90 -5.70 3.48
N THR A 59 -2.07 -5.13 3.70
CA THR A 59 -3.31 -5.85 3.99
C THR A 59 -4.17 -5.88 2.74
N LEU A 60 -4.51 -7.08 2.28
CA LEU A 60 -5.48 -7.29 1.21
C LEU A 60 -6.88 -7.34 1.81
N MET A 61 -7.77 -6.46 1.35
CA MET A 61 -9.18 -6.53 1.67
C MET A 61 -9.92 -7.21 0.53
N GLU A 62 -10.48 -8.38 0.81
CA GLU A 62 -11.33 -9.11 -0.13
C GLU A 62 -12.68 -8.38 -0.21
N THR A 63 -13.06 -7.90 -1.40
CA THR A 63 -14.40 -7.34 -1.61
C THR A 63 -15.38 -8.50 -1.84
N ASN A 64 -15.71 -9.23 -0.77
CA ASN A 64 -16.81 -10.18 -0.79
C ASN A 64 -18.13 -9.39 -0.87
N GLN A 65 -18.49 -8.96 -2.09
CA GLN A 65 -19.82 -8.47 -2.45
C GLN A 65 -20.60 -9.54 -3.23
#